data_AF-A0A6L3F0Q2-F1
#
_entry.id   AF-A0A6L3F0Q2-F1
#
_cell.length_a   1.000
_cell.length_b   1.000
_cell.length_c   1.000
_cell.angle_alpha   90.00
_cell.angle_beta   90.00
_cell.angle_gamma   90.00
#
_symmetry.space_group_name_H-M   'P 1'
#
loop_
_entity.id
_entity.type
_entity.pdbx_description
1 polymer ?
#
loop_
_entity_poly.entity_id
_entity_poly.type
_entity_poly.pdbx_seq_one_letter_code
_entity_poly.pdbx_strand_id
1 'polypeptide(L)'
;INLTINWQSLAPMREDYTVFVQVLDAQDRLVGQVDAWPLQGTYPTSQWTPGETIADPYTIQLDSELPMGEYRLQVGMYLLATLQRLPVLNVDGVAVDDKFLMPGLAVVE
;
A
#
# COMPACT_ATOMS: atom_id res chain seq x y z
N ILE A 1 9.19 7.94 6.82
CA ILE A 1 9.54 6.50 6.62
C ILE A 1 9.85 6.29 5.15
N ASN A 2 10.90 5.53 4.83
CA ASN A 2 11.16 5.08 3.47
C ASN A 2 10.78 3.61 3.35
N LEU A 3 9.99 3.26 2.34
CA LEU A 3 9.53 1.91 2.04
C LEU A 3 9.77 1.61 0.57
N THR A 4 10.11 0.36 0.24
CA THR A 4 10.05 -0.13 -1.14
C THR A 4 9.20 -1.37 -1.18
N ILE A 5 8.16 -1.35 -2.02
CA ILE A 5 7.25 -2.47 -2.22
C ILE A 5 7.64 -3.14 -3.52
N ASN A 6 7.89 -4.45 -3.48
CA ASN A 6 8.16 -5.21 -4.70
C ASN A 6 6.87 -5.87 -5.16
N TRP A 7 6.31 -5.37 -6.25
CA TRP A 7 5.14 -5.95 -6.89
C TRP A 7 5.56 -6.97 -7.93
N GLN A 8 4.83 -8.08 -8.02
CA GLN A 8 4.92 -8.99 -9.15
C GLN A 8 3.55 -9.08 -9.82
N SER A 9 3.50 -8.74 -11.11
CA SER A 9 2.28 -8.89 -11.89
C SER A 9 2.05 -10.37 -12.20
N LEU A 10 0.93 -10.94 -11.74
CA LEU A 10 0.61 -12.35 -11.99
C LEU A 10 -0.28 -12.53 -13.22
N ALA A 11 -1.02 -11.49 -13.60
CA ALA A 11 -1.97 -11.49 -14.72
C ALA A 11 -2.14 -10.06 -15.26
N PRO A 12 -2.63 -9.88 -16.51
CA PRO A 12 -2.86 -8.56 -17.06
C PRO A 12 -3.87 -7.77 -16.23
N MET A 13 -3.54 -6.51 -15.93
CA MET A 13 -4.47 -5.57 -15.30
C MET A 13 -5.01 -4.63 -16.37
N ARG A 14 -6.31 -4.29 -16.28
CA ARG A 14 -6.96 -3.40 -17.27
C ARG A 14 -7.25 -2.00 -16.75
N GLU A 15 -7.03 -1.80 -15.45
CA GLU A 15 -7.35 -0.57 -14.75
C GLU A 15 -6.08 -0.01 -14.12
N ASP A 16 -6.09 1.29 -13.84
CA ASP A 16 -5.00 2.04 -13.21
C ASP A 16 -5.27 2.24 -11.72
N TYR A 17 -4.81 1.28 -10.91
CA TYR A 17 -4.97 1.30 -9.48
C TYR A 17 -4.00 2.28 -8.82
N THR A 18 -4.53 3.02 -7.85
CA THR A 18 -3.76 3.82 -6.90
C THR A 18 -3.33 2.91 -5.75
N VAL A 19 -2.03 2.86 -5.49
CA VAL A 19 -1.49 2.26 -4.26
C VAL A 19 -1.68 3.25 -3.13
N PHE A 20 -2.21 2.78 -2.00
CA PHE A 20 -2.17 3.51 -0.75
C PHE A 20 -1.17 2.85 0.20
N VAL A 21 -0.39 3.67 0.89
CA VAL A 21 0.44 3.28 2.02
C VAL A 21 0.06 4.17 3.18
N GLN A 22 -0.42 3.57 4.28
CA GLN A 22 -0.92 4.30 5.45
C GLN A 22 -0.22 3.83 6.71
N VAL A 23 0.11 4.76 7.59
CA VAL A 23 0.64 4.51 8.93
C VAL A 23 -0.44 4.92 9.92
N LEU A 24 -0.84 3.97 10.74
CA LEU A 24 -1.89 4.11 11.75
C LEU A 24 -1.30 3.95 13.14
N ASP A 25 -1.78 4.72 14.10
CA ASP A 25 -1.45 4.50 15.52
C ASP A 25 -2.30 3.38 16.16
N ALA A 26 -2.09 3.17 17.46
CA ALA A 26 -2.82 2.18 18.25
C ALA A 26 -4.33 2.50 18.41
N GLN A 27 -4.79 3.70 18.05
CA GLN A 27 -6.20 4.10 18.04
C GLN A 27 -6.78 4.15 16.62
N ASP A 28 -6.11 3.55 15.63
CA ASP A 28 -6.49 3.58 14.22
C ASP A 28 -6.53 4.99 13.62
N ARG A 29 -5.82 5.95 14.20
CA ARG A 29 -5.67 7.29 13.63
C ARG A 29 -4.55 7.28 12.60
N LEU A 30 -4.83 7.89 11.46
CA LEU A 30 -3.85 8.09 10.40
C LEU A 30 -2.83 9.16 10.81
N VAL A 31 -1.55 8.78 10.81
CA VAL A 31 -0.43 9.67 11.17
C VAL A 31 0.57 9.88 10.02
N GLY A 32 0.26 9.32 8.85
CA GLY A 32 1.04 9.47 7.63
C GLY A 32 0.47 8.62 6.52
N GLN A 33 0.46 9.14 5.29
CA GLN A 33 0.03 8.37 4.12
C GLN A 33 0.68 8.82 2.82
N VAL A 34 0.61 7.94 1.82
CA VAL A 34 0.86 8.24 0.41
C VAL A 34 -0.17 7.53 -0.44
N ASP A 35 -0.70 8.24 -1.44
CA ASP A 35 -1.58 7.73 -2.47
C ASP A 35 -1.01 8.11 -3.84
N ALA A 36 -0.64 7.11 -4.64
CA ALA A 36 -0.13 7.33 -5.99
C ALA A 36 -0.32 6.09 -6.86
N TRP A 37 -0.32 6.27 -8.19
CA TRP A 37 0.01 5.14 -9.05
C TRP A 37 1.44 4.63 -8.76
N PRO A 38 1.74 3.37 -9.11
CA PRO A 38 3.08 2.82 -8.92
C PRO A 38 4.18 3.68 -9.58
N LEU A 39 5.39 3.56 -9.05
CA LEU A 39 6.55 4.37 -9.43
C LEU A 39 6.26 5.87 -9.35
N GLN A 40 5.76 6.31 -8.20
CA GLN A 40 5.47 7.73 -7.89
C GLN A 40 4.57 8.40 -8.94
N GLY A 41 3.53 7.71 -9.40
CA GLY A 41 2.59 8.26 -10.37
C GLY A 41 2.96 8.03 -11.84
N THR A 42 4.08 7.37 -12.14
CA THR A 42 4.61 7.31 -13.50
C THR A 42 4.38 6.00 -14.24
N TYR A 43 3.99 4.93 -13.54
CA TYR A 43 3.82 3.62 -14.15
C TYR A 43 2.55 2.91 -13.69
N PRO A 44 1.40 3.23 -14.32
CA PRO A 44 0.11 2.72 -13.88
C PRO A 44 -0.04 1.21 -14.14
N THR A 45 -0.88 0.55 -13.34
CA THR A 45 -1.00 -0.91 -13.33
C THR A 45 -1.48 -1.52 -14.65
N SER A 46 -2.23 -0.79 -15.49
CA SER A 46 -2.64 -1.31 -16.81
C SER A 46 -1.48 -1.52 -17.79
N GLN A 47 -0.32 -0.93 -17.52
CA GLN A 47 0.89 -1.09 -18.33
C GLN A 47 1.74 -2.28 -17.91
N TRP A 48 1.44 -2.92 -16.78
CA TRP A 48 2.24 -4.01 -16.25
C TRP A 48 2.12 -5.27 -17.11
N THR A 49 3.25 -5.92 -17.35
CA THR A 49 3.28 -7.19 -18.07
C THR A 49 3.24 -8.37 -17.09
N PRO A 50 2.49 -9.46 -17.35
CA PRO A 50 2.53 -10.64 -16.49
C PRO A 50 3.96 -11.19 -16.33
N GLY A 51 4.35 -11.49 -15.11
CA GLY A 51 5.69 -11.90 -14.71
C GLY A 51 6.65 -10.74 -14.38
N GLU A 52 6.30 -9.50 -14.72
CA GLU A 52 7.09 -8.32 -14.41
C GLU A 52 7.18 -8.10 -12.89
N THR A 53 8.37 -7.71 -12.43
CA THR A 53 8.62 -7.32 -11.05
C THR A 53 9.00 -5.85 -10.98
N ILE A 54 8.31 -5.09 -10.14
CA ILE A 54 8.42 -3.64 -10.05
C ILE A 54 8.82 -3.28 -8.62
N ALA A 55 9.97 -2.64 -8.46
CA ALA A 55 10.41 -2.09 -7.18
C ALA A 55 9.87 -0.67 -7.02
N ASP A 56 8.92 -0.49 -6.12
CA ASP A 56 8.08 0.70 -6.00
C ASP A 56 8.40 1.49 -4.72
N PRO A 57 9.14 2.62 -4.81
CA PRO A 57 9.61 3.36 -3.65
C PRO A 57 8.58 4.39 -3.16
N TYR A 58 8.43 4.46 -1.84
CA TYR A 58 7.56 5.41 -1.13
C TYR A 58 8.30 6.11 0.00
N THR A 59 8.09 7.42 0.09
CA THR A 59 8.48 8.23 1.25
C THR A 59 7.21 8.70 1.95
N ILE A 60 6.91 8.09 3.09
CA ILE A 60 5.76 8.47 3.92
C ILE A 60 6.20 9.57 4.88
N GLN A 61 5.66 10.77 4.69
CA GLN A 61 5.79 11.84 5.65
C GLN A 61 4.89 11.52 6.86
N LEU A 62 5.51 11.50 8.03
CA LEU A 62 4.80 11.30 9.30
C LEU A 62 4.48 12.67 9.91
N ASP A 63 3.46 12.69 10.75
CA ASP A 63 3.17 13.80 11.65
C ASP A 63 4.40 14.12 12.52
N SER A 64 4.60 15.40 12.82
CA SER A 64 5.79 15.88 13.54
C SER A 64 5.83 15.44 15.01
N GLU A 65 4.67 15.07 15.57
CA GLU A 65 4.53 14.63 16.96
C GLU A 65 3.92 13.23 16.98
N LEU A 66 4.80 12.21 17.00
CA LEU A 66 4.40 10.83 17.17
C LEU A 66 4.63 10.39 18.63
N PRO A 67 3.57 10.07 19.39
CA PRO A 67 3.73 9.45 20.69
C PRO A 67 4.53 8.15 20.60
N MET A 68 5.26 7.81 21.65
CA MET A 68 5.84 6.47 21.78
C MET A 68 4.75 5.40 21.76
N GLY A 69 5.05 4.26 21.12
CA GLY A 69 4.11 3.15 21.03
C GLY A 69 4.14 2.44 19.69
N GLU A 70 3.16 1.54 19.55
CA GLU A 70 2.99 0.70 18.37
C GLU A 70 2.18 1.41 17.28
N TYR A 71 2.60 1.19 16.05
CA TYR A 71 2.03 1.66 14.82
C TYR A 71 1.85 0.50 13.85
N ARG A 72 0.89 0.62 12.95
CA ARG A 72 0.61 -0.36 11.90
C ARG A 72 0.80 0.31 10.56
N LEU A 73 1.52 -0.35 9.67
CA LEU A 73 1.59 0.05 8.27
C LEU A 73 0.63 -0.82 7.48
N GLN A 74 -0.23 -0.20 6.68
CA GLN A 74 -1.13 -0.91 5.79
C GLN A 74 -0.94 -0.46 4.35
N VAL A 75 -0.99 -1.44 3.44
CA VAL A 75 -0.78 -1.24 2.01
C VAL A 75 -1.94 -1.87 1.25
N GLY A 76 -2.44 -1.22 0.23
CA GLY A 76 -3.33 -1.86 -0.73
C GLY A 76 -3.49 -1.04 -1.99
N MET A 77 -4.47 -1.42 -2.80
CA MET A 77 -4.78 -0.76 -4.06
C MET A 77 -6.26 -0.39 -4.13
N TYR A 78 -6.58 0.68 -4.84
CA TYR A 78 -7.96 1.05 -5.15
C TYR A 78 -8.08 1.75 -6.49
N LEU A 79 -9.28 1.75 -7.07
CA LEU A 79 -9.59 2.55 -8.23
C LEU A 79 -9.95 3.96 -7.81
N LEU A 80 -9.18 4.97 -8.25
CA LEU A 80 -9.42 6.35 -7.87
C LEU A 80 -10.81 6.86 -8.27
N ALA A 81 -11.31 6.42 -9.43
CA ALA A 81 -12.62 6.85 -9.96
C ALA A 81 -13.81 6.41 -9.10
N THR A 82 -13.72 5.27 -8.42
CA THR A 82 -14.84 4.67 -7.68
C THR A 82 -14.55 4.49 -6.19
N LEU A 83 -13.30 4.68 -5.77
CA LEU A 83 -12.76 4.34 -4.46
C LEU A 83 -12.88 2.85 -4.11
N GLN A 84 -13.18 1.99 -5.09
CA GLN A 84 -13.28 0.56 -4.88
C GLN A 84 -11.89 -0.02 -4.59
N ARG A 85 -11.77 -0.70 -3.46
CA ARG A 85 -10.54 -1.41 -3.06
C ARG A 85 -10.34 -2.70 -3.86
N LEU A 86 -9.10 -3.01 -4.19
CA LEU A 86 -8.71 -4.29 -4.78
C LEU A 86 -8.63 -5.34 -3.67
N PRO A 87 -9.35 -6.48 -3.77
CA PRO A 87 -9.31 -7.50 -2.74
C PRO A 87 -7.96 -8.21 -2.70
N VAL A 88 -7.51 -8.52 -1.49
CA VAL A 88 -6.46 -9.50 -1.22
C VAL A 88 -7.07 -10.88 -1.23
N LEU A 89 -6.51 -11.77 -2.04
CA LEU A 89 -6.99 -13.15 -2.19
C LEU A 89 -6.09 -14.12 -1.41
N ASN A 90 -6.68 -15.18 -0.86
CA ASN A 90 -5.93 -16.32 -0.36
C ASN A 90 -5.52 -17.27 -1.51
N VAL A 91 -4.86 -18.38 -1.17
CA VAL A 91 -4.38 -19.38 -2.15
C VAL A 91 -5.50 -20.05 -2.95
N ASP A 92 -6.72 -20.06 -2.42
CA ASP A 92 -7.91 -20.62 -3.09
C ASP A 92 -8.62 -19.60 -3.99
N GLY A 93 -8.09 -18.37 -4.09
CA GLY A 93 -8.69 -17.27 -4.86
C GLY A 93 -9.87 -16.59 -4.16
N VAL A 94 -10.08 -16.84 -2.86
CA VAL A 94 -11.14 -16.21 -2.08
C VAL A 94 -10.64 -14.90 -1.49
N ALA A 95 -11.45 -13.83 -1.59
CA ALA A 95 -11.15 -12.55 -0.98
C ALA A 95 -11.17 -12.68 0.55
N VAL A 96 -10.09 -12.22 1.20
CA VAL A 96 -9.91 -12.30 2.66
C VAL A 96 -9.70 -10.94 3.32
N ASP A 97 -9.26 -9.94 2.57
CA ASP A 97 -9.11 -8.54 3.00
C ASP A 97 -9.05 -7.64 1.76
N ASP A 98 -8.75 -6.36 1.93
CA ASP A 98 -8.54 -5.36 0.88
C ASP A 98 -7.21 -4.61 1.02
N LYS A 99 -6.37 -5.09 1.95
CA LYS A 99 -5.07 -4.55 2.30
C LYS A 99 -4.19 -5.61 2.94
N PHE A 100 -2.88 -5.38 2.86
CA PHE A 100 -1.88 -6.07 3.62
C PHE A 100 -1.50 -5.25 4.86
N LEU A 101 -1.51 -5.88 6.03
CA LEU A 101 -1.08 -5.27 7.29
C LEU A 101 0.35 -5.73 7.62
N MET A 102 1.25 -4.77 7.80
CA MET A 102 2.58 -4.99 8.32
C MET A 102 2.62 -4.64 9.82
N PRO A 103 2.69 -5.63 10.71
CA PRO A 103 2.83 -5.40 12.15
C PRO A 103 4.27 -5.03 12.52
N GLY A 104 4.46 -4.54 13.75
CA GLY A 104 5.79 -4.40 14.37
C GLY A 104 6.52 -3.09 14.07
N LEU A 105 5.79 -2.01 13.82
CA LEU A 105 6.35 -0.66 13.65
C LEU A 105 6.20 0.07 14.98
N ALA A 106 7.29 0.45 15.63
CA ALA A 106 7.23 1.09 16.95
C ALA A 106 8.11 2.34 17.00
N VAL A 107 7.64 3.36 17.72
CA VAL A 107 8.47 4.50 18.14
C VAL A 107 8.96 4.20 19.55
N VAL A 108 10.29 4.10 19.69
CA VAL A 108 11.01 3.80 20.94
C VAL A 108 11.83 5.00 21.40
N GLU A 109 12.24 5.01 22.67
CA GLU A 109 13.14 6.01 23.27
C GLU A 109 14.55 6.01 22.67
#